data_AF-A0A948Q1X6-F1
#
_entry.id   AF-A0A948Q1X6-F1
#
_cell.length_a   1.000
_cell.length_b   1.000
_cell.length_c   1.000
_cell.angle_alpha   90.00
_cell.angle_beta   90.00
_cell.angle_gamma   90.00
#
_symmetry.space_group_name_H-M   'P 1'
#
loop_
_entity.id
_entity.type
_entity.pdbx_description
1 polymer ?
#
loop_
_entity_poly.entity_id
_entity_poly.type
_entity_poly.pdbx_seq_one_letter_code
_entity_poly.pdbx_strand_id
1 'polypeptide(L)'
;SFFFTQNHYYTIVAAMLNITSLLMFHFVSLNIYGKRALWLMIFIGFSGFLVSIETWLQYHDVFVLFKWSRPGSMITGTIGNANFLGAYLTFPLFALLGLTFLFKRKRRLVLVALFLFVLAAFLFSRARAGWMGFFLSLPLFFLILKRIFKISILEYLRSNAKQAALYSTVLLIMLVSLWAMAPERFRSMMSYRNVTQSDTLKLRTQKYFRASFWLFKQSPLFGTGLWSYRNRVYDAQAEIHKIDENFFKNYPEPKPRRVHNDYLEILNDGGLLAATALLIFLATIMQHGWSIIKDEEIDSQDRIISATAFCSIIAIMLAALLFFPFRVNSTLFMTALNLGLMEGIYLRHRGFINTKESWKSGIRLVFVPLTFLTLLGSIWFVGLKPFMGELAYFDYKRAFAQGRPKEAEIFIREALKFDPKNSTYCLYASQLYLKNMKDFSKARDFLQRSIIEFNGDLTKWSLYFANGLLNFQTGSLFEAKAAFEKALYYYPAFEAATAKLEEVNKILKDHDQLIIKLK
;
A
#
# COMPACT_ATOMS: atom_id res chain seq x y z
N SER A 1 8.06 3.60 23.15
CA SER A 1 8.72 4.81 22.61
C SER A 1 8.54 4.80 21.11
N PHE A 2 8.31 5.96 20.48
CA PHE A 2 8.18 6.10 19.01
C PHE A 2 9.34 5.45 18.22
N PHE A 3 10.51 5.35 18.83
CA PHE A 3 11.73 4.79 18.24
C PHE A 3 12.11 3.40 18.78
N PHE A 4 11.50 2.94 19.88
CA PHE A 4 11.67 1.57 20.35
C PHE A 4 10.72 0.64 19.60
N THR A 5 11.28 -0.05 18.62
CA THR A 5 10.53 -0.99 17.78
C THR A 5 11.26 -2.32 17.77
N GLN A 6 10.52 -3.43 17.73
CA GLN A 6 11.12 -4.77 17.63
C GLN A 6 11.79 -5.01 16.27
N ASN A 7 11.53 -4.18 15.26
CA ASN A 7 12.15 -4.27 13.95
C ASN A 7 12.70 -2.90 13.53
N HIS A 8 13.95 -2.65 13.88
CA HIS A 8 14.61 -1.38 13.63
C HIS A 8 14.70 -1.04 12.13
N TYR A 9 14.91 -2.05 11.28
CA TYR A 9 15.07 -1.83 9.84
C TYR A 9 13.81 -1.25 9.20
N TYR A 10 12.64 -1.86 9.41
CA TYR A 10 11.40 -1.33 8.81
C TYR A 10 10.93 -0.03 9.45
N THR A 11 11.29 0.22 10.70
CA THR A 11 11.08 1.53 11.33
C THR A 11 11.89 2.61 10.64
N ILE A 12 13.16 2.34 10.29
CA ILE A 12 13.98 3.27 9.51
C ILE A 12 13.34 3.51 8.13
N VAL A 13 12.91 2.46 7.44
CA VAL A 13 12.25 2.59 6.13
C VAL A 13 10.98 3.44 6.25
N ALA A 14 10.14 3.17 7.24
CA ALA A 14 8.93 3.93 7.50
C ALA A 14 9.24 5.40 7.82
N ALA A 15 10.21 5.66 8.68
CA ALA A 15 10.64 7.01 9.04
C ALA A 15 11.17 7.76 7.81
N MET A 16 12.04 7.12 7.02
CA MET A 16 12.59 7.68 5.78
C MET A 16 11.48 8.07 4.79
N LEU A 17 10.48 7.22 4.60
CA LEU A 17 9.34 7.50 3.71
C LEU A 17 8.52 8.70 4.19
N ASN A 18 8.23 8.78 5.50
CA ASN A 18 7.48 9.89 6.07
C ASN A 18 8.29 11.20 6.02
N ILE A 19 9.58 11.17 6.36
CA ILE A 19 10.48 12.33 6.27
C ILE A 19 10.57 12.83 4.84
N THR A 20 10.76 11.93 3.87
CA THR A 20 10.79 12.28 2.44
C THR A 20 9.48 12.93 2.02
N SER A 21 8.34 12.42 2.48
CA SER A 21 7.02 13.00 2.19
C SER A 21 6.84 14.39 2.78
N LEU A 22 7.32 14.63 4.01
CA LEU A 22 7.29 15.96 4.63
C LEU A 22 8.21 16.95 3.88
N LEU A 23 9.39 16.51 3.44
CA LEU A 23 10.31 17.29 2.61
C LEU A 23 9.72 17.61 1.24
N MET A 24 9.00 16.66 0.62
CA MET A 24 8.26 16.88 -0.62
C MET A 24 7.13 17.90 -0.41
N PHE A 25 6.31 17.71 0.63
CA PHE A 25 5.24 18.64 1.01
C PHE A 25 5.79 20.06 1.16
N HIS A 26 6.87 20.22 1.93
CA HIS A 26 7.53 21.50 2.15
C HIS A 26 8.13 22.09 0.87
N PHE A 27 8.79 21.26 0.05
CA PHE A 27 9.34 21.71 -1.22
C PHE A 27 8.26 22.23 -2.16
N VAL A 28 7.17 21.49 -2.32
CA VAL A 28 6.04 21.89 -3.19
C VAL A 28 5.39 23.15 -2.64
N SER A 29 5.10 23.20 -1.34
CA SER A 29 4.46 24.37 -0.71
C SER A 29 5.31 25.63 -0.81
N LEU A 30 6.64 25.54 -0.86
CA LEU A 30 7.50 26.72 -1.01
C LEU A 30 7.85 27.09 -2.46
N ASN A 31 7.83 26.15 -3.40
CA ASN A 31 8.43 26.38 -4.72
C ASN A 31 7.47 26.22 -5.92
N ILE A 32 6.30 25.64 -5.71
CA ILE A 32 5.35 25.29 -6.79
C ILE A 32 4.08 26.13 -6.64
N TYR A 33 3.91 27.13 -7.52
CA TYR A 33 2.73 28.00 -7.57
C TYR A 33 2.48 28.51 -9.01
N GLY A 34 1.29 29.08 -9.26
CA GLY A 34 0.91 29.63 -10.56
C GLY A 34 1.08 28.63 -11.70
N LYS A 35 1.84 29.01 -12.75
CA LYS A 35 2.11 28.10 -13.89
C LYS A 35 2.80 26.79 -13.49
N ARG A 36 3.63 26.79 -12.44
CA ARG A 36 4.30 25.56 -11.96
C ARG A 36 3.33 24.60 -11.30
N ALA A 37 2.32 25.13 -10.59
CA ALA A 37 1.23 24.33 -10.02
C ALA A 37 0.41 23.65 -11.12
N LEU A 38 0.10 24.38 -12.20
CA LEU A 38 -0.54 23.81 -13.38
C LEU A 38 0.32 22.70 -14.03
N TRP A 39 1.62 22.93 -14.21
CA TRP A 39 2.53 21.91 -14.74
C TRP A 39 2.61 20.67 -13.87
N LEU A 40 2.66 20.82 -12.54
CA LEU A 40 2.64 19.68 -11.63
C LEU A 40 1.36 18.85 -11.81
N MET A 41 0.19 19.51 -11.93
CA MET A 41 -1.07 18.82 -12.22
C MET A 41 -1.05 18.08 -13.56
N ILE A 42 -0.46 18.68 -14.61
CA ILE A 42 -0.26 18.03 -15.91
C ILE A 42 0.63 16.79 -15.75
N PHE A 43 1.72 16.87 -14.99
CA PHE A 43 2.60 15.72 -14.75
C PHE A 43 1.91 14.62 -13.94
N ILE A 44 1.06 14.96 -12.98
CA ILE A 44 0.24 13.98 -12.25
C ILE A 44 -0.69 13.26 -13.24
N GLY A 45 -1.43 14.00 -14.07
CA GLY A 45 -2.30 13.42 -15.11
C GLY A 45 -1.54 12.54 -16.12
N PHE A 46 -0.39 13.02 -16.60
CA PHE A 46 0.48 12.29 -17.53
C PHE A 46 1.06 11.02 -16.90
N SER A 47 1.46 11.06 -15.63
CA SER A 47 1.93 9.87 -14.93
C SER A 47 0.84 8.80 -14.81
N GLY A 48 -0.41 9.21 -14.55
CA GLY A 48 -1.57 8.31 -14.58
C GLY A 48 -1.77 7.67 -15.95
N PHE A 49 -1.65 8.45 -17.03
CA PHE A 49 -1.72 7.93 -18.39
C PHE A 49 -0.67 6.83 -18.66
N LEU A 50 0.60 7.07 -18.29
CA LEU A 50 1.67 6.07 -18.46
C LEU A 50 1.40 4.78 -17.69
N VAL A 51 0.93 4.89 -16.44
CA VAL A 51 0.54 3.73 -15.63
C VAL A 51 -0.66 3.00 -16.24
N SER A 52 -1.61 3.74 -16.81
CA SER A 52 -2.77 3.18 -17.48
C SER A 52 -2.41 2.43 -18.76
N ILE A 53 -1.37 2.82 -19.51
CA ILE A 53 -0.90 2.06 -20.69
C ILE A 53 -0.56 0.62 -20.29
N GLU A 54 0.31 0.43 -19.29
CA GLU A 54 0.66 -0.92 -18.81
C GLU A 54 -0.58 -1.66 -18.26
N THR A 55 -1.49 -0.95 -17.60
CA THR A 55 -2.75 -1.53 -17.09
C THR A 55 -3.63 -2.07 -18.23
N TRP A 56 -3.73 -1.34 -19.33
CA TRP A 56 -4.45 -1.75 -20.54
C TRP A 56 -3.77 -2.94 -21.22
N LEU A 57 -2.44 -2.93 -21.34
CA LEU A 57 -1.68 -4.05 -21.88
C LEU A 57 -1.93 -5.32 -21.06
N GLN A 58 -1.83 -5.24 -19.73
CA GLN A 58 -2.11 -6.35 -18.83
C GLN A 58 -3.58 -6.83 -18.90
N TYR A 59 -4.54 -5.93 -19.12
CA TYR A 59 -5.94 -6.29 -19.32
C TYR A 59 -6.12 -7.16 -20.58
N HIS A 60 -5.33 -6.90 -21.62
CA HIS A 60 -5.26 -7.70 -22.85
C HIS A 60 -4.19 -8.81 -22.81
N ASP A 61 -3.78 -9.21 -21.61
CA ASP A 61 -2.80 -10.29 -21.36
C ASP A 61 -1.41 -10.05 -22.02
N VAL A 62 -1.06 -8.79 -22.29
CA VAL A 62 0.27 -8.36 -22.72
C VAL A 62 1.06 -7.85 -21.51
N PHE A 63 2.10 -8.58 -21.10
CA PHE A 63 2.90 -8.27 -19.92
C PHE A 63 4.31 -7.78 -20.29
N VAL A 64 4.52 -6.46 -20.32
CA VAL A 64 5.81 -5.87 -20.71
C VAL A 64 6.79 -5.88 -19.55
N LEU A 65 6.37 -5.37 -18.38
CA LEU A 65 7.24 -5.26 -17.20
C LEU A 65 7.26 -6.54 -16.37
N PHE A 66 6.12 -7.21 -16.25
CA PHE A 66 5.94 -8.41 -15.43
C PHE A 66 5.86 -9.65 -16.32
N LYS A 67 6.93 -9.94 -17.09
CA LYS A 67 6.96 -11.05 -18.07
C LYS A 67 6.64 -12.44 -17.50
N TRP A 68 6.72 -12.58 -16.17
CA TRP A 68 6.36 -13.80 -15.44
C TRP A 68 4.86 -13.92 -15.10
N SER A 69 4.09 -12.86 -15.33
CA SER A 69 2.64 -12.87 -15.15
C SER A 69 1.99 -13.72 -16.25
N ARG A 70 0.85 -14.34 -15.91
CA ARG A 70 0.12 -15.24 -16.81
C ARG A 70 -1.20 -14.60 -17.25
N PRO A 71 -1.76 -14.98 -18.41
CA PRO A 71 -3.10 -14.58 -18.78
C PRO A 71 -4.10 -14.85 -17.65
N GLY A 72 -5.01 -13.91 -17.42
CA GLY A 72 -5.96 -14.00 -16.29
C GLY A 72 -5.43 -13.52 -14.93
N SER A 73 -4.14 -13.18 -14.80
CA SER A 73 -3.56 -12.63 -13.57
C SER A 73 -4.22 -11.31 -13.16
N MET A 74 -4.03 -10.93 -11.90
CA MET A 74 -4.49 -9.62 -11.42
C MET A 74 -3.77 -8.49 -12.17
N ILE A 75 -4.53 -7.48 -12.56
CA ILE A 75 -4.01 -6.29 -13.24
C ILE A 75 -3.44 -5.36 -12.19
N THR A 76 -2.15 -5.07 -12.31
CA THR A 76 -1.37 -4.33 -11.31
C THR A 76 -0.72 -3.07 -11.87
N GLY A 77 -0.76 -2.87 -13.19
CA GLY A 77 -0.09 -1.78 -13.88
C GLY A 77 1.42 -1.83 -13.60
N THR A 78 2.08 -0.67 -13.58
CA THR A 78 3.50 -0.57 -13.18
C THR A 78 3.70 -0.63 -11.65
N ILE A 79 2.62 -0.64 -10.87
CA ILE A 79 2.64 -0.54 -9.40
C ILE A 79 2.84 -1.91 -8.72
N GLY A 80 2.57 -3.01 -9.43
CA GLY A 80 2.79 -4.38 -8.91
C GLY A 80 1.73 -4.89 -7.93
N ASN A 81 0.73 -4.07 -7.58
CA ASN A 81 -0.44 -4.50 -6.81
C ASN A 81 -1.72 -3.77 -7.25
N ALA A 82 -2.79 -4.51 -7.48
CA ALA A 82 -4.06 -4.00 -8.03
C ALA A 82 -4.76 -2.98 -7.11
N ASN A 83 -4.69 -3.18 -5.79
CA ASN A 83 -5.24 -2.23 -4.81
C ASN A 83 -4.42 -0.94 -4.77
N PHE A 84 -3.09 -1.07 -4.89
CA PHE A 84 -2.16 0.07 -4.85
C PHE A 84 -2.35 0.92 -6.11
N LEU A 85 -2.48 0.24 -7.26
CA LEU A 85 -2.79 0.85 -8.55
C LEU A 85 -4.07 1.68 -8.47
N GLY A 86 -5.17 1.09 -8.00
CA GLY A 86 -6.44 1.82 -7.96
C GLY A 86 -6.41 2.99 -6.99
N ALA A 87 -5.81 2.84 -5.81
CA ALA A 87 -5.61 3.96 -4.89
C ALA A 87 -4.76 5.07 -5.52
N TYR A 88 -3.68 4.73 -6.23
CA TYR A 88 -2.83 5.68 -6.94
C TYR A 88 -3.57 6.43 -8.05
N LEU A 89 -4.36 5.72 -8.88
CA LEU A 89 -5.07 6.32 -10.00
C LEU A 89 -6.15 7.33 -9.58
N THR A 90 -6.56 7.38 -8.31
CA THR A 90 -7.44 8.44 -7.81
C THR A 90 -6.86 9.84 -8.02
N PHE A 91 -5.54 10.04 -7.84
CA PHE A 91 -4.92 11.35 -8.00
C PHE A 91 -4.89 11.81 -9.47
N PRO A 92 -4.39 11.02 -10.44
CA PRO A 92 -4.45 11.38 -11.84
C PRO A 92 -5.87 11.58 -12.39
N LEU A 93 -6.86 10.83 -11.87
CA LEU A 93 -8.26 11.04 -12.28
C LEU A 93 -8.75 12.43 -11.90
N PHE A 94 -8.55 12.86 -10.65
CA PHE A 94 -8.89 14.21 -10.23
C PHE A 94 -8.06 15.26 -10.99
N ALA A 95 -6.76 15.03 -11.19
CA ALA A 95 -5.90 15.93 -11.97
C ALA A 95 -6.43 16.15 -13.39
N LEU A 96 -6.72 15.06 -14.13
CA LEU A 96 -7.28 15.14 -15.47
C LEU A 96 -8.64 15.83 -15.47
N LEU A 97 -9.50 15.50 -14.49
CA LEU A 97 -10.80 16.14 -14.34
C LEU A 97 -10.66 17.65 -14.12
N GLY A 98 -9.80 18.10 -13.20
CA GLY A 98 -9.48 19.51 -12.99
C GLY A 98 -8.96 20.20 -14.26
N LEU A 99 -8.04 19.56 -14.99
CA LEU A 99 -7.51 20.07 -16.25
C LEU A 99 -8.61 20.24 -17.32
N THR A 100 -9.65 19.40 -17.37
CA THR A 100 -10.76 19.58 -18.34
C THR A 100 -11.48 20.92 -18.16
N PHE A 101 -11.55 21.43 -16.93
CA PHE A 101 -12.17 22.72 -16.62
C PHE A 101 -11.22 23.90 -16.85
N LEU A 102 -9.91 23.69 -16.71
CA LEU A 102 -8.90 24.72 -16.97
C LEU A 102 -8.66 24.95 -18.47
N PHE A 103 -8.66 23.88 -19.28
CA PHE A 103 -8.44 23.97 -20.72
C PHE A 103 -9.75 24.13 -21.51
N LYS A 104 -9.67 24.77 -22.68
CA LYS A 104 -10.81 25.06 -23.57
C LYS A 104 -10.67 24.34 -24.92
N ARG A 105 -11.79 24.22 -25.65
CA ARG A 105 -11.88 23.72 -27.05
C ARG A 105 -11.27 22.32 -27.22
N LYS A 106 -10.52 22.07 -28.31
CA LYS A 106 -9.94 20.76 -28.67
C LYS A 106 -9.10 20.12 -27.55
N ARG A 107 -8.36 20.92 -26.77
CA ARG A 107 -7.57 20.40 -25.63
C ARG A 107 -8.43 19.77 -24.55
N ARG A 108 -9.64 20.32 -24.32
CA ARG A 108 -10.61 19.74 -23.38
C ARG A 108 -11.05 18.34 -23.84
N LEU A 109 -11.30 18.16 -25.13
CA LEU A 109 -11.68 16.84 -25.67
C LEU A 109 -10.58 15.80 -25.48
N VAL A 110 -9.32 16.18 -25.72
CA VAL A 110 -8.17 15.30 -25.45
C VAL A 110 -8.09 14.92 -23.97
N LEU A 111 -8.27 15.88 -23.07
CA LEU A 111 -8.26 15.62 -21.62
C LEU A 111 -9.43 14.74 -21.16
N VAL A 112 -10.62 14.91 -21.76
CA VAL A 112 -11.77 14.01 -21.52
C VAL A 112 -11.47 12.60 -22.01
N ALA A 113 -10.90 12.44 -23.20
CA ALA A 113 -10.48 11.13 -23.71
C ALA A 113 -9.43 10.47 -22.81
N LEU A 114 -8.43 11.23 -22.36
CA LEU A 114 -7.41 10.76 -21.40
C LEU A 114 -8.04 10.39 -20.05
N PHE A 115 -8.97 11.19 -19.54
CA PHE A 115 -9.71 10.88 -18.31
C PHE A 115 -10.46 9.56 -18.44
N LEU A 116 -11.20 9.34 -19.53
CA LEU A 116 -11.92 8.09 -19.77
C LEU A 116 -10.98 6.89 -19.90
N PHE A 117 -9.84 7.07 -20.57
CA PHE A 117 -8.81 6.05 -20.70
C PHE A 117 -8.22 5.63 -19.33
N VAL A 118 -7.91 6.60 -18.48
CA VAL A 118 -7.41 6.37 -17.11
C VAL A 118 -8.50 5.80 -16.21
N LEU A 119 -9.75 6.23 -16.38
CA LEU A 119 -10.90 5.72 -15.63
C LEU A 119 -11.14 4.24 -15.92
N ALA A 120 -11.05 3.83 -17.19
CA ALA A 120 -11.14 2.42 -17.55
C ALA A 120 -10.02 1.58 -16.88
N ALA A 121 -8.78 2.05 -16.91
CA ALA A 121 -7.66 1.41 -16.21
C ALA A 121 -7.89 1.31 -14.69
N PHE A 122 -8.45 2.36 -14.08
CA PHE A 122 -8.86 2.36 -12.66
C PHE A 122 -9.95 1.33 -12.35
N LEU A 123 -10.90 1.12 -13.26
CA LEU A 123 -11.90 0.06 -13.14
C LEU A 123 -11.29 -1.33 -13.36
N PHE A 124 -10.26 -1.48 -14.19
CA PHE A 124 -9.57 -2.76 -14.36
C PHE A 124 -8.77 -3.19 -13.13
N SER A 125 -8.36 -2.23 -12.28
CA SER A 125 -7.58 -2.52 -11.08
C SER A 125 -8.37 -3.27 -9.98
N ARG A 126 -9.72 -3.33 -10.06
CA ARG A 126 -10.59 -3.96 -9.04
C ARG A 126 -10.39 -3.46 -7.60
N ALA A 127 -9.85 -2.27 -7.43
CA ALA A 127 -9.52 -1.73 -6.12
C ALA A 127 -10.75 -1.05 -5.48
N ARG A 128 -11.63 -1.84 -4.87
CA ARG A 128 -12.88 -1.33 -4.26
C ARG A 128 -12.68 -0.14 -3.32
N ALA A 129 -11.62 -0.13 -2.53
CA ALA A 129 -11.31 1.01 -1.65
C ALA A 129 -11.01 2.30 -2.44
N GLY A 130 -10.24 2.19 -3.53
CA GLY A 130 -9.98 3.30 -4.44
C GLY A 130 -11.26 3.77 -5.14
N TRP A 131 -12.10 2.84 -5.61
CA TRP A 131 -13.41 3.14 -6.21
C TRP A 131 -14.30 3.93 -5.25
N MET A 132 -14.45 3.42 -4.02
CA MET A 132 -15.23 4.09 -2.98
C MET A 132 -14.70 5.50 -2.73
N GLY A 133 -13.39 5.66 -2.56
CA GLY A 133 -12.77 6.97 -2.36
C GLY A 133 -13.04 7.95 -3.50
N PHE A 134 -12.82 7.54 -4.75
CA PHE A 134 -13.06 8.37 -5.92
C PHE A 134 -14.53 8.73 -6.09
N PHE A 135 -15.43 7.73 -6.12
CA PHE A 135 -16.85 7.94 -6.42
C PHE A 135 -17.60 8.66 -5.29
N LEU A 136 -17.17 8.56 -4.03
CA LEU A 136 -17.74 9.36 -2.94
C LEU A 136 -17.23 10.81 -2.94
N SER A 137 -16.00 11.06 -3.39
CA SER A 137 -15.43 12.42 -3.47
C SER A 137 -15.81 13.16 -4.78
N LEU A 138 -16.19 12.43 -5.82
CA LEU A 138 -16.57 12.99 -7.12
C LEU A 138 -17.79 13.94 -7.06
N PRO A 139 -18.91 13.61 -6.37
CA PRO A 139 -20.00 14.56 -6.17
C PRO A 139 -19.55 15.85 -5.47
N LEU A 140 -18.70 15.74 -4.45
CA LEU A 140 -18.15 16.88 -3.74
C LEU A 140 -17.32 17.77 -4.69
N PHE A 141 -16.51 17.17 -5.57
CA PHE A 141 -15.77 17.91 -6.58
C PHE A 141 -16.70 18.72 -7.50
N PHE A 142 -17.78 18.11 -8.00
CA PHE A 142 -18.75 18.83 -8.83
C PHE A 142 -19.51 19.92 -8.06
N LEU A 143 -19.83 19.70 -6.78
CA LEU A 143 -20.42 20.73 -5.92
C LEU A 143 -19.46 21.93 -5.72
N ILE A 144 -18.17 21.66 -5.58
CA ILE A 144 -17.14 22.70 -5.50
C ILE A 144 -17.02 23.46 -6.83
N LEU A 145 -16.97 22.76 -7.96
CA LEU A 145 -16.92 23.41 -9.27
C LEU A 145 -18.18 24.24 -9.55
N LYS A 146 -19.35 23.74 -9.15
CA LYS A 146 -20.61 24.48 -9.20
C LYS A 146 -20.47 25.84 -8.49
N ARG A 147 -19.84 25.85 -7.31
CA ARG A 147 -19.55 27.08 -6.55
C ARG A 147 -18.55 27.98 -7.27
N ILE A 148 -17.45 27.43 -7.78
CA ILE A 148 -16.39 28.20 -8.45
C ILE A 148 -16.93 28.92 -9.69
N PHE A 149 -17.70 28.21 -10.52
CA PHE A 149 -18.26 28.76 -11.76
C PHE A 149 -19.62 29.44 -11.58
N LYS A 150 -20.16 29.49 -10.35
CA LYS A 150 -21.50 30.00 -10.03
C LYS A 150 -22.60 29.41 -10.93
N ILE A 151 -22.45 28.13 -11.31
CA ILE A 151 -23.39 27.45 -12.21
C ILE A 151 -24.62 27.02 -11.41
N SER A 152 -25.79 27.54 -11.77
CA SER A 152 -27.04 26.94 -11.31
C SER A 152 -27.38 25.74 -12.20
N ILE A 153 -27.08 24.53 -11.71
CA ILE A 153 -27.39 23.28 -12.44
C ILE A 153 -28.88 23.21 -12.80
N LEU A 154 -29.75 23.68 -11.90
CA LEU A 154 -31.19 23.69 -12.12
C LEU A 154 -31.59 24.65 -13.26
N GLU A 155 -31.02 25.86 -13.29
CA GLU A 155 -31.27 26.80 -14.39
C GLU A 155 -30.70 26.29 -15.70
N TYR A 156 -29.50 25.70 -15.70
CA TYR A 156 -28.90 25.11 -16.88
C TYR A 156 -29.75 23.95 -17.43
N LEU A 157 -30.19 23.04 -16.55
CA LEU A 157 -31.07 21.92 -16.93
C LEU A 157 -32.43 22.41 -17.40
N ARG A 158 -33.02 23.45 -16.78
CA ARG A 158 -34.30 24.03 -17.23
C ARG A 158 -34.17 24.69 -18.60
N SER A 159 -33.13 25.49 -18.80
CA SER A 159 -32.87 26.20 -20.07
C SER A 159 -32.44 25.26 -21.19
N ASN A 160 -31.81 24.12 -20.87
CA ASN A 160 -31.28 23.17 -21.84
C ASN A 160 -31.90 21.77 -21.70
N ALA A 161 -33.14 21.65 -21.21
CA ALA A 161 -33.76 20.36 -20.84
C ALA A 161 -33.71 19.34 -21.98
N LYS A 162 -34.00 19.77 -23.21
CA LYS A 162 -33.93 18.92 -24.41
C LYS A 162 -32.52 18.41 -24.69
N GLN A 163 -31.51 19.29 -24.59
CA GLN A 163 -30.11 18.91 -24.80
C GLN A 163 -29.60 18.02 -23.68
N ALA A 164 -29.94 18.33 -22.43
CA ALA A 164 -29.60 17.50 -21.27
C ALA A 164 -30.22 16.10 -21.38
N ALA A 165 -31.49 16.00 -21.78
CA ALA A 165 -32.16 14.73 -22.04
C ALA A 165 -31.48 13.96 -23.18
N LEU A 166 -31.14 14.64 -24.29
CA LEU A 166 -30.42 14.03 -25.40
C LEU A 166 -29.04 13.51 -24.96
N TYR A 167 -28.22 14.34 -24.32
CA TYR A 167 -26.89 13.93 -23.86
C TYR A 167 -26.95 12.82 -22.81
N SER A 168 -27.93 12.86 -21.90
CA SER A 168 -28.15 11.79 -20.92
C SER A 168 -28.58 10.49 -21.60
N THR A 169 -29.42 10.56 -22.62
CA THR A 169 -29.86 9.41 -23.42
C THR A 169 -28.69 8.83 -24.21
N VAL A 170 -27.90 9.67 -24.89
CA VAL A 170 -26.70 9.24 -25.62
C VAL A 170 -25.67 8.62 -24.68
N LEU A 171 -25.44 9.24 -23.51
CA LEU A 171 -24.56 8.68 -22.48
C LEU A 171 -25.07 7.33 -21.98
N LEU A 172 -26.38 7.19 -21.72
CA LEU A 172 -26.98 5.94 -21.29
C LEU A 172 -26.84 4.85 -22.37
N ILE A 173 -27.17 5.15 -23.63
CA ILE A 173 -27.01 4.23 -24.76
C ILE A 173 -25.55 3.82 -24.89
N MET A 174 -24.61 4.78 -24.80
CA MET A 174 -23.19 4.50 -24.85
C MET A 174 -22.75 3.59 -23.70
N LEU A 175 -23.18 3.85 -22.46
CA LEU A 175 -22.86 3.02 -21.30
C LEU A 175 -23.45 1.60 -21.43
N VAL A 176 -24.70 1.49 -21.89
CA VAL A 176 -25.35 0.20 -22.14
C VAL A 176 -24.64 -0.56 -23.26
N SER A 177 -24.26 0.12 -24.34
CA SER A 177 -23.52 -0.48 -25.46
C SER A 177 -22.12 -0.93 -25.04
N LEU A 178 -21.38 -0.09 -24.31
CA LEU A 178 -20.08 -0.43 -23.74
C LEU A 178 -20.19 -1.59 -22.77
N TRP A 179 -21.24 -1.66 -21.95
CA TRP A 179 -21.49 -2.79 -21.06
C TRP A 179 -21.83 -4.07 -21.83
N ALA A 180 -22.65 -3.98 -22.88
CA ALA A 180 -23.01 -5.13 -23.72
C ALA A 180 -21.79 -5.68 -24.48
N MET A 181 -20.91 -4.79 -24.96
CA MET A 181 -19.66 -5.15 -25.63
C MET A 181 -18.53 -5.52 -24.65
N ALA A 182 -18.70 -5.28 -23.34
CA ALA A 182 -17.67 -5.56 -22.37
C ALA A 182 -17.38 -7.07 -22.30
N PRO A 183 -16.09 -7.48 -22.26
CA PRO A 183 -15.72 -8.88 -22.10
C PRO A 183 -16.43 -9.52 -20.91
N GLU A 184 -16.78 -10.80 -21.01
CA GLU A 184 -17.46 -11.53 -19.94
C GLU A 184 -16.69 -11.45 -18.61
N ARG A 185 -15.35 -11.48 -18.68
CA ARG A 185 -14.45 -11.24 -17.55
C ARG A 185 -14.76 -9.93 -16.82
N PHE A 186 -15.01 -8.84 -17.56
CA PHE A 186 -15.36 -7.54 -16.99
C PHE A 186 -16.77 -7.53 -16.40
N ARG A 187 -17.77 -8.11 -17.10
CA ARG A 187 -19.15 -8.19 -16.60
C ARG A 187 -19.26 -9.02 -15.31
N SER A 188 -18.60 -10.18 -15.27
CA SER A 188 -18.51 -11.03 -14.08
C SER A 188 -17.83 -10.30 -12.92
N MET A 189 -16.71 -9.61 -13.21
CA MET A 189 -15.98 -8.79 -12.24
C MET A 189 -16.83 -7.67 -11.64
N MET A 190 -17.65 -7.00 -12.45
CA MET A 190 -18.52 -5.90 -12.04
C MET A 190 -19.91 -6.36 -11.55
N SER A 191 -20.13 -7.68 -11.42
CA SER A 191 -21.40 -8.20 -10.92
C SER A 191 -21.67 -7.74 -9.48
N TYR A 192 -22.94 -7.47 -9.17
CA TYR A 192 -23.37 -6.94 -7.87
C TYR A 192 -22.82 -7.76 -6.70
N ARG A 193 -22.84 -9.10 -6.80
CA ARG A 193 -22.35 -10.00 -5.75
C ARG A 193 -20.85 -9.82 -5.49
N ASN A 194 -20.04 -9.72 -6.53
CA ASN A 194 -18.59 -9.54 -6.41
C ASN A 194 -18.20 -8.16 -5.87
N VAL A 195 -19.02 -7.13 -6.15
CA VAL A 195 -18.82 -5.78 -5.64
C VAL A 195 -19.26 -5.66 -4.18
N THR A 196 -20.40 -6.24 -3.81
CA THR A 196 -21.07 -6.00 -2.51
C THR A 196 -20.82 -7.06 -1.44
N GLN A 197 -20.67 -8.35 -1.79
CA GLN A 197 -20.34 -9.40 -0.84
C GLN A 197 -18.83 -9.53 -0.73
N SER A 198 -18.30 -9.38 0.48
CA SER A 198 -16.87 -9.41 0.72
C SER A 198 -16.56 -10.21 1.96
N ASP A 199 -16.34 -11.51 1.78
CA ASP A 199 -15.76 -12.36 2.83
C ASP A 199 -14.44 -11.76 3.34
N THR A 200 -13.69 -11.08 2.47
CA THR A 200 -12.48 -10.34 2.85
C THR A 200 -12.76 -9.18 3.82
N LEU A 201 -13.89 -8.46 3.68
CA LEU A 201 -14.26 -7.40 4.62
C LEU A 201 -14.66 -8.01 5.96
N LYS A 202 -15.46 -9.09 5.94
CA LYS A 202 -15.83 -9.83 7.15
C LYS A 202 -14.59 -10.32 7.90
N LEU A 203 -13.63 -10.91 7.19
CA LEU A 203 -12.36 -11.38 7.77
C LEU A 203 -11.55 -10.22 8.37
N ARG A 204 -11.43 -9.10 7.65
CA ARG A 204 -10.73 -7.90 8.14
C ARG A 204 -11.35 -7.38 9.43
N THR A 205 -12.66 -7.20 9.46
CA THR A 205 -13.36 -6.68 10.64
C THR A 205 -13.30 -7.65 11.82
N GLN A 206 -13.54 -8.94 11.58
CA GLN A 206 -13.61 -9.92 12.67
C GLN A 206 -12.24 -10.34 13.22
N LYS A 207 -11.20 -10.35 12.38
CA LYS A 207 -9.86 -10.84 12.76
C LYS A 207 -8.84 -9.71 12.83
N TYR A 208 -8.68 -8.93 11.75
CA TYR A 208 -7.55 -7.99 11.62
C TYR A 208 -7.75 -6.76 12.50
N PHE A 209 -8.96 -6.19 12.47
CA PHE A 209 -9.32 -5.03 13.28
C PHE A 209 -9.32 -5.41 14.76
N ARG A 210 -9.81 -6.61 15.11
CA ARG A 210 -9.75 -7.12 16.48
C ARG A 210 -8.30 -7.24 16.99
N ALA A 211 -7.39 -7.80 16.19
CA ALA A 211 -5.98 -7.84 16.54
C ALA A 211 -5.35 -6.44 16.64
N SER A 212 -5.74 -5.52 15.75
CA SER A 212 -5.33 -4.12 15.82
C SER A 212 -5.77 -3.44 17.10
N PHE A 213 -7.05 -3.57 17.47
CA PHE A 213 -7.59 -2.99 18.71
C PHE A 213 -6.91 -3.59 19.94
N TRP A 214 -6.62 -4.89 19.93
CA TRP A 214 -5.85 -5.51 21.00
C TRP A 214 -4.45 -4.87 21.13
N LEU A 215 -3.75 -4.65 20.02
CA LEU A 215 -2.43 -4.01 20.01
C LEU A 215 -2.49 -2.55 20.49
N PHE A 216 -3.46 -1.78 20.01
CA PHE A 216 -3.69 -0.41 20.46
C PHE A 216 -3.89 -0.32 21.99
N LYS A 217 -4.65 -1.26 22.58
CA LYS A 217 -4.87 -1.31 24.03
C LYS A 217 -3.58 -1.54 24.84
N GLN A 218 -2.54 -2.12 24.25
CA GLN A 218 -1.25 -2.33 24.92
C GLN A 218 -0.43 -1.04 25.09
N SER A 219 -0.65 -0.04 24.22
CA SER A 219 0.01 1.26 24.34
C SER A 219 -0.83 2.35 23.66
N PRO A 220 -1.92 2.80 24.30
CA PRO A 220 -2.89 3.67 23.65
C PRO A 220 -2.34 5.07 23.34
N LEU A 221 -1.43 5.59 24.16
CA LEU A 221 -0.90 6.95 23.98
C LEU A 221 0.21 7.01 22.92
N PHE A 222 1.16 6.08 22.96
CA PHE A 222 2.39 6.13 22.17
C PHE A 222 2.51 5.06 21.09
N GLY A 223 1.56 4.11 21.05
CA GLY A 223 1.64 2.98 20.14
C GLY A 223 2.87 2.12 20.39
N THR A 224 3.23 1.35 19.37
CA THR A 224 4.21 0.26 19.47
C THR A 224 5.35 0.38 18.46
N GLY A 225 5.48 1.53 17.81
CA GLY A 225 6.52 1.84 16.83
C GLY A 225 6.00 1.88 15.40
N LEU A 226 6.68 2.61 14.51
CA LEU A 226 6.30 2.69 13.10
C LEU A 226 6.30 1.31 12.43
N TRP A 227 5.22 1.00 11.72
CA TRP A 227 5.01 -0.26 11.03
C TRP A 227 5.10 -1.49 11.94
N SER A 228 4.71 -1.37 13.20
CA SER A 228 4.82 -2.46 14.18
C SER A 228 3.79 -3.56 13.98
N TYR A 229 2.62 -3.24 13.41
CA TYR A 229 1.48 -4.17 13.29
C TYR A 229 1.90 -5.51 12.70
N ARG A 230 2.59 -5.49 11.55
CA ARG A 230 3.06 -6.71 10.83
C ARG A 230 3.91 -7.66 11.67
N ASN A 231 4.60 -7.15 12.69
CA ASN A 231 5.48 -7.95 13.54
C ASN A 231 4.75 -8.46 14.78
N ARG A 232 3.89 -7.61 15.36
CA ARG A 232 3.20 -7.87 16.63
C ARG A 232 1.85 -8.55 16.46
N VAL A 233 1.28 -8.56 15.26
CA VAL A 233 -0.05 -9.13 15.02
C VAL A 233 -0.12 -10.61 15.38
N TYR A 234 0.94 -11.39 15.15
CA TYR A 234 0.95 -12.80 15.50
C TYR A 234 0.90 -13.03 17.01
N ASP A 235 1.61 -12.19 17.79
CA ASP A 235 1.54 -12.24 19.25
C ASP A 235 0.13 -11.82 19.71
N ALA A 236 -0.46 -10.79 19.11
CA ALA A 236 -1.84 -10.38 19.41
C ALA A 236 -2.87 -11.47 19.09
N GLN A 237 -2.74 -12.16 17.95
CA GLN A 237 -3.63 -13.25 17.56
C GLN A 237 -3.55 -14.43 18.55
N ALA A 238 -2.33 -14.78 18.98
CA ALA A 238 -2.11 -15.83 19.97
C ALA A 238 -2.73 -15.46 21.32
N GLU A 239 -2.53 -14.23 21.80
CA GLU A 239 -3.13 -13.78 23.06
C GLU A 239 -4.66 -13.65 22.99
N ILE A 240 -5.22 -13.23 21.85
CA ILE A 240 -6.68 -13.23 21.65
C ILE A 240 -7.21 -14.66 21.70
N HIS A 241 -6.51 -15.62 21.10
CA HIS A 241 -6.97 -17.01 21.07
C HIS A 241 -7.03 -17.65 22.46
N LYS A 242 -6.13 -17.27 23.38
CA LYS A 242 -6.21 -17.73 24.79
C LYS A 242 -7.52 -17.31 25.48
N ILE A 243 -8.13 -16.22 25.03
CA ILE A 243 -9.39 -15.68 25.59
C ILE A 243 -10.58 -16.16 24.75
N ASP A 244 -10.37 -16.41 23.46
CA ASP A 244 -11.38 -16.86 22.50
C ASP A 244 -10.82 -17.97 21.62
N GLU A 245 -11.08 -19.21 22.04
CA GLU A 245 -10.62 -20.41 21.33
C GLU A 245 -11.12 -20.47 19.87
N ASN A 246 -12.25 -19.81 19.57
CA ASN A 246 -12.81 -19.75 18.22
C ASN A 246 -12.12 -18.68 17.32
N PHE A 247 -11.11 -17.96 17.81
CA PHE A 247 -10.46 -16.90 17.04
C PHE A 247 -9.84 -17.40 15.71
N PHE A 248 -9.29 -18.60 15.66
CA PHE A 248 -8.75 -19.17 14.42
C PHE A 248 -9.78 -19.95 13.59
N LYS A 249 -11.01 -20.12 14.10
CA LYS A 249 -12.10 -20.75 13.33
C LYS A 249 -12.46 -19.89 12.12
N ASN A 250 -12.62 -20.54 10.96
CA ASN A 250 -12.89 -19.91 9.67
C ASN A 250 -11.85 -18.85 9.29
N TYR A 251 -10.59 -19.05 9.69
CA TYR A 251 -9.48 -18.17 9.37
C TYR A 251 -8.48 -18.93 8.48
N PRO A 252 -8.78 -19.06 7.16
CA PRO A 252 -8.05 -19.97 6.27
C PRO A 252 -6.57 -19.63 6.16
N GLU A 253 -6.21 -18.34 6.21
CA GLU A 253 -4.82 -17.90 6.18
C GLU A 253 -4.59 -16.79 7.22
N PRO A 254 -4.12 -17.12 8.44
CA PRO A 254 -3.84 -16.14 9.49
C PRO A 254 -2.52 -15.40 9.24
N LYS A 255 -2.47 -14.69 8.11
CA LYS A 255 -1.32 -13.89 7.65
C LYS A 255 -1.68 -12.40 7.47
N PRO A 256 -2.18 -11.70 8.50
CA PRO A 256 -2.54 -10.29 8.37
C PRO A 256 -1.28 -9.41 8.37
N ARG A 257 -0.63 -9.22 7.21
CA ARG A 257 0.53 -8.31 7.08
C ARG A 257 0.17 -6.84 7.35
N ARG A 258 -1.11 -6.48 7.17
CA ARG A 258 -1.66 -5.13 7.29
C ARG A 258 -3.08 -5.22 7.85
N VAL A 259 -3.52 -4.18 8.55
CA VAL A 259 -4.90 -4.10 9.05
C VAL A 259 -5.88 -3.88 7.90
N HIS A 260 -5.42 -3.27 6.80
CA HIS A 260 -6.28 -2.72 5.74
C HIS A 260 -7.18 -1.59 6.24
N ASN A 261 -6.67 -0.80 7.18
CA ASN A 261 -7.24 0.46 7.63
C ASN A 261 -6.07 1.28 8.19
N ASP A 262 -5.69 2.36 7.52
CA ASP A 262 -4.51 3.14 7.92
C ASP A 262 -4.71 3.83 9.26
N TYR A 263 -5.93 4.25 9.59
CA TYR A 263 -6.22 4.90 10.87
C TYR A 263 -5.95 3.96 12.04
N LEU A 264 -6.37 2.70 11.93
CA LEU A 264 -6.06 1.67 12.90
C LEU A 264 -4.55 1.36 12.96
N GLU A 265 -3.84 1.32 11.83
CA GLU A 265 -2.38 1.14 11.88
C GLU A 265 -1.65 2.36 12.45
N ILE A 266 -2.12 3.59 12.24
CA ILE A 266 -1.56 4.80 12.87
C ILE A 266 -1.72 4.74 14.39
N LEU A 267 -2.89 4.29 14.87
CA LEU A 267 -3.12 4.04 16.29
C LEU A 267 -2.19 2.96 16.85
N ASN A 268 -1.95 1.87 16.11
CA ASN A 268 -1.00 0.85 16.55
C ASN A 268 0.44 1.37 16.59
N ASP A 269 0.81 2.20 15.63
CA ASP A 269 2.19 2.64 15.42
C ASP A 269 2.59 3.71 16.44
N GLY A 270 1.76 4.75 16.59
CA GLY A 270 2.08 5.92 17.43
C GLY A 270 0.97 6.35 18.39
N GLY A 271 -0.06 5.51 18.56
CA GLY A 271 -1.14 5.76 19.51
C GLY A 271 -2.00 6.97 19.18
N LEU A 272 -2.69 7.47 20.20
CA LEU A 272 -3.48 8.69 20.13
C LEU A 272 -2.62 9.91 19.78
N LEU A 273 -1.34 9.94 20.16
CA LEU A 273 -0.46 11.07 19.84
C LEU A 273 -0.27 11.21 18.32
N ALA A 274 0.12 10.13 17.64
CA ALA A 274 0.30 10.15 16.19
C ALA A 274 -1.02 10.39 15.43
N ALA A 275 -2.10 9.75 15.89
CA ALA A 275 -3.43 9.95 15.29
C ALA A 275 -3.89 11.41 15.41
N THR A 276 -3.69 12.04 16.57
CA THR A 276 -4.04 13.45 16.80
C THR A 276 -3.15 14.38 15.99
N ALA A 277 -1.84 14.14 15.95
CA ALA A 277 -0.92 14.95 15.14
C ALA A 277 -1.27 14.91 13.65
N LEU A 278 -1.57 13.72 13.11
CA LEU A 278 -2.02 13.58 11.73
C LEU A 278 -3.36 14.26 11.48
N LEU A 279 -4.31 14.11 12.41
CA LEU A 279 -5.63 14.74 12.31
C LEU A 279 -5.51 16.27 12.26
N ILE A 280 -4.71 16.87 13.16
CA ILE A 280 -4.46 18.31 13.17
C ILE A 280 -3.82 18.74 11.86
N PHE A 281 -2.75 18.06 11.44
CA PHE A 281 -2.05 18.37 10.19
C PHE A 281 -2.99 18.35 8.96
N LEU A 282 -3.76 17.27 8.80
CA LEU A 282 -4.71 17.15 7.70
C LEU A 282 -5.83 18.19 7.83
N ALA A 283 -6.41 18.37 9.01
CA ALA A 283 -7.49 19.35 9.22
C ALA A 283 -7.04 20.77 8.87
N THR A 284 -5.85 21.19 9.30
CA THR A 284 -5.28 22.50 8.98
C THR A 284 -5.11 22.71 7.49
N ILE A 285 -4.45 21.78 6.79
CA ILE A 285 -4.22 21.92 5.34
C ILE A 285 -5.54 21.86 4.56
N MET A 286 -6.48 21.03 4.98
CA MET A 286 -7.81 20.97 4.36
C MET A 286 -8.58 22.27 4.57
N GLN A 287 -8.48 22.89 5.75
CA GLN A 287 -9.04 24.23 6.00
C GLN A 287 -8.39 25.31 5.13
N HIS A 288 -7.07 25.26 4.93
CA HIS A 288 -6.34 26.14 4.02
C HIS A 288 -6.82 25.97 2.56
N GLY A 289 -6.91 24.74 2.07
CA GLY A 289 -7.43 24.46 0.72
C GLY A 289 -8.88 24.94 0.54
N TRP A 290 -9.73 24.70 1.54
CA TRP A 290 -11.11 25.20 1.55
C TRP A 290 -11.19 26.73 1.55
N SER A 291 -10.31 27.39 2.31
CA SER A 291 -10.18 28.85 2.35
C SER A 291 -9.93 29.42 0.95
N ILE A 292 -9.08 28.77 0.16
CA ILE A 292 -8.83 29.17 -1.23
C ILE A 292 -10.02 28.89 -2.14
N ILE A 293 -10.64 27.72 -2.02
CA ILE A 293 -11.79 27.33 -2.85
C ILE A 293 -12.96 28.30 -2.70
N LYS A 294 -13.24 28.74 -1.46
CA LYS A 294 -14.41 29.59 -1.14
C LYS A 294 -14.21 31.06 -1.47
N ASP A 295 -12.97 31.52 -1.59
CA ASP A 295 -12.62 32.93 -1.80
C ASP A 295 -12.90 33.32 -3.26
N GLU A 296 -13.77 34.32 -3.47
CA GLU A 296 -14.18 34.73 -4.81
C GLU A 296 -13.21 35.71 -5.47
N GLU A 297 -12.32 36.32 -4.69
CA GLU A 297 -11.29 37.25 -5.18
C GLU A 297 -10.11 36.50 -5.83
N ILE A 298 -9.95 35.22 -5.48
CA ILE A 298 -8.89 34.36 -6.03
C ILE A 298 -9.25 33.89 -7.43
N ASP A 299 -8.25 33.88 -8.32
CA ASP A 299 -8.41 33.41 -9.69
C ASP A 299 -8.96 31.98 -9.76
N SER A 300 -9.86 31.77 -10.73
CA SER A 300 -10.53 30.50 -10.96
C SER A 300 -9.56 29.33 -11.17
N GLN A 301 -8.38 29.57 -11.76
CA GLN A 301 -7.38 28.52 -11.98
C GLN A 301 -6.89 27.94 -10.66
N ASP A 302 -6.49 28.80 -9.72
CA ASP A 302 -5.96 28.39 -8.43
C ASP A 302 -7.04 27.73 -7.56
N ARG A 303 -8.29 28.21 -7.66
CA ARG A 303 -9.44 27.60 -7.00
C ARG A 303 -9.72 26.19 -7.52
N ILE A 304 -9.64 25.97 -8.84
CA ILE A 304 -9.81 24.64 -9.46
C ILE A 304 -8.65 23.72 -9.10
N ILE A 305 -7.41 24.23 -9.08
CA ILE A 305 -6.24 23.46 -8.66
C ILE A 305 -6.38 23.01 -7.21
N SER A 306 -6.75 23.93 -6.32
CA SER A 306 -7.01 23.64 -4.91
C SER A 306 -8.16 22.63 -4.75
N ALA A 307 -9.28 22.81 -5.46
CA ALA A 307 -10.41 21.87 -5.45
C ALA A 307 -10.02 20.45 -5.89
N THR A 308 -9.18 20.35 -6.92
CA THR A 308 -8.67 19.09 -7.44
C THR A 308 -7.84 18.35 -6.40
N ALA A 309 -6.86 19.04 -5.81
CA ALA A 309 -6.03 18.48 -4.75
C ALA A 309 -6.88 18.10 -3.54
N PHE A 310 -7.76 19.00 -3.07
CA PHE A 310 -8.66 18.79 -1.95
C PHE A 310 -9.52 17.53 -2.11
N CYS A 311 -10.18 17.35 -3.25
CA CYS A 311 -11.00 16.17 -3.51
C CYS A 311 -10.18 14.89 -3.65
N SER A 312 -8.97 14.95 -4.22
CA SER A 312 -8.06 13.80 -4.26
C SER A 312 -7.60 13.35 -2.87
N ILE A 313 -7.34 14.30 -1.95
CA ILE A 313 -7.00 14.00 -0.55
C ILE A 313 -8.21 13.39 0.17
N ILE A 314 -9.42 13.91 -0.03
CA ILE A 314 -10.64 13.29 0.54
C ILE A 314 -10.81 11.88 0.01
N ALA A 315 -10.59 11.66 -1.29
CA ALA A 315 -10.73 10.34 -1.90
C ALA A 315 -9.74 9.34 -1.29
N ILE A 316 -8.48 9.72 -1.10
CA ILE A 316 -7.49 8.81 -0.52
C ILE A 316 -7.73 8.58 0.98
N MET A 317 -8.22 9.58 1.71
CA MET A 317 -8.65 9.42 3.12
C MET A 317 -9.83 8.45 3.25
N LEU A 318 -10.83 8.56 2.37
CA LEU A 318 -11.94 7.60 2.33
C LEU A 318 -11.46 6.19 1.96
N ALA A 319 -10.54 6.07 1.00
CA ALA A 319 -9.92 4.79 0.67
C ALA A 319 -9.14 4.20 1.86
N ALA A 320 -8.50 5.03 2.69
CA ALA A 320 -7.74 4.64 3.87
C ALA A 320 -8.59 3.97 4.98
N LEU A 321 -9.92 4.04 4.92
CA LEU A 321 -10.82 3.30 5.81
C LEU A 321 -10.80 1.78 5.54
N LEU A 322 -10.55 1.38 4.29
CA LEU A 322 -10.61 -0.01 3.82
C LEU A 322 -9.29 -0.50 3.19
N PHE A 323 -8.27 0.35 3.22
CA PHE A 323 -6.96 0.15 2.61
C PHE A 323 -5.87 0.90 3.38
N PHE A 324 -4.60 0.82 2.95
CA PHE A 324 -3.44 1.45 3.61
C PHE A 324 -2.64 2.38 2.68
N PRO A 325 -3.25 3.37 2.02
CA PRO A 325 -2.58 4.20 1.02
C PRO A 325 -1.39 5.02 1.56
N PHE A 326 -1.34 5.36 2.84
CA PHE A 326 -0.23 6.12 3.44
C PHE A 326 1.00 5.26 3.73
N ARG A 327 0.95 3.95 3.44
CA ARG A 327 2.07 3.01 3.58
C ARG A 327 2.62 2.52 2.24
N VAL A 328 2.06 3.03 1.15
CA VAL A 328 2.48 2.71 -0.22
C VAL A 328 3.12 3.97 -0.80
N ASN A 329 4.37 3.86 -1.26
CA ASN A 329 5.19 5.01 -1.66
C ASN A 329 4.49 5.89 -2.69
N SER A 330 3.91 5.29 -3.73
CA SER A 330 3.27 6.03 -4.83
C SER A 330 2.08 6.86 -4.36
N THR A 331 1.22 6.31 -3.51
CA THR A 331 0.05 7.03 -2.96
C THR A 331 0.45 8.02 -1.87
N LEU A 332 1.42 7.68 -1.01
CA LEU A 332 1.92 8.60 0.02
C LEU A 332 2.59 9.83 -0.61
N PHE A 333 3.44 9.63 -1.62
CA PHE A 333 4.08 10.75 -2.34
C PHE A 333 3.05 11.59 -3.09
N MET A 334 2.07 10.99 -3.76
CA MET A 334 0.98 11.74 -4.40
C MET A 334 0.14 12.53 -3.38
N THR A 335 -0.09 11.98 -2.18
CA THR A 335 -0.74 12.69 -1.07
C THR A 335 0.08 13.91 -0.67
N ALA A 336 1.39 13.75 -0.45
CA ALA A 336 2.29 14.85 -0.08
C ALA A 336 2.36 15.95 -1.16
N LEU A 337 2.39 15.58 -2.44
CA LEU A 337 2.36 16.54 -3.55
C LEU A 337 1.07 17.37 -3.55
N ASN A 338 -0.10 16.73 -3.37
CA ASN A 338 -1.38 17.43 -3.38
C ASN A 338 -1.59 18.30 -2.14
N LEU A 339 -1.18 17.83 -0.96
CA LEU A 339 -1.14 18.66 0.25
C LEU A 339 -0.24 19.88 0.08
N GLY A 340 0.96 19.68 -0.49
CA GLY A 340 1.91 20.76 -0.74
C GLY A 340 1.39 21.77 -1.77
N LEU A 341 0.62 21.31 -2.77
CA LEU A 341 -0.01 22.15 -3.77
C LEU A 341 -1.07 23.07 -3.15
N MET A 342 -1.95 22.52 -2.31
CA MET A 342 -2.96 23.30 -1.58
C MET A 342 -2.31 24.33 -0.65
N GLU A 343 -1.34 23.89 0.15
CA GLU A 343 -0.62 24.77 1.08
C GLU A 343 0.15 25.86 0.33
N GLY A 344 0.79 25.49 -0.77
CA GLY A 344 1.52 26.41 -1.62
C GLY A 344 0.64 27.55 -2.11
N ILE A 345 -0.54 27.23 -2.67
CA ILE A 345 -1.50 28.25 -3.13
C ILE A 345 -1.98 29.11 -1.95
N TYR A 346 -2.31 28.50 -0.82
CA TYR A 346 -2.77 29.21 0.36
C TYR A 346 -1.79 30.26 0.87
N LEU A 347 -0.52 29.89 1.05
CA LEU A 347 0.50 30.77 1.61
C LEU A 347 0.76 32.03 0.75
N ARG A 348 0.57 31.97 -0.58
CA ARG A 348 0.75 33.17 -1.44
C ARG A 348 -0.45 34.10 -1.36
N HIS A 349 -1.66 33.56 -1.47
CA HIS A 349 -2.88 34.39 -1.46
C HIS A 349 -3.13 35.04 -0.11
N ARG A 350 -2.60 34.48 0.98
CA ARG A 350 -2.63 35.11 2.32
C ARG A 350 -1.39 35.95 2.66
N GLY A 351 -0.47 36.14 1.71
CA GLY A 351 0.70 36.99 1.90
C GLY A 351 1.75 36.47 2.89
N PHE A 352 1.69 35.19 3.28
CA PHE A 352 2.68 34.58 4.18
C PHE A 352 4.03 34.32 3.51
N ILE A 353 4.07 34.24 2.17
CA ILE A 353 5.31 34.09 1.40
C ILE A 353 5.36 35.16 0.32
N ASN A 354 6.45 35.91 0.28
CA ASN A 354 6.69 36.89 -0.76
C ASN A 354 7.11 36.20 -2.07
N THR A 355 6.39 36.43 -3.16
CA THR A 355 6.66 35.86 -4.48
C THR A 355 7.95 36.40 -5.11
N LYS A 356 8.44 37.54 -4.63
CA LYS A 356 9.66 38.20 -5.12
C LYS A 356 10.93 37.80 -4.36
N GLU A 357 10.83 37.02 -3.28
CA GLU A 357 12.01 36.60 -2.53
C GLU A 357 12.93 35.72 -3.37
N SER A 358 14.18 36.16 -3.50
CA SER A 358 15.19 35.47 -4.30
C SER A 358 15.44 34.07 -3.76
N TRP A 359 15.79 33.15 -4.65
CA TRP A 359 16.17 31.77 -4.33
C TRP A 359 17.37 31.67 -3.35
N LYS A 360 18.05 32.79 -3.06
CA LYS A 360 19.25 32.88 -2.23
C LYS A 360 18.99 32.89 -0.72
N SER A 361 17.76 32.69 -0.24
CA SER A 361 17.56 32.53 1.21
C SER A 361 18.25 31.25 1.69
N GLY A 362 19.08 31.37 2.74
CA GLY A 362 19.97 30.28 3.20
C GLY A 362 19.25 28.97 3.50
N ILE A 363 18.00 29.03 3.95
CA ILE A 363 17.14 27.86 4.20
C ILE A 363 16.85 27.09 2.90
N ARG A 364 16.52 27.77 1.80
CA ARG A 364 16.21 27.09 0.52
C ARG A 364 17.43 26.39 -0.08
N LEU A 365 18.62 26.93 0.14
CA LEU A 365 19.90 26.32 -0.29
C LEU A 365 20.19 24.98 0.39
N VAL A 366 19.65 24.75 1.59
CA VAL A 366 19.82 23.48 2.32
C VAL A 366 18.67 22.51 2.02
N PHE A 367 17.43 23.00 2.07
CA PHE A 367 16.26 22.12 1.95
C PHE A 367 16.09 21.52 0.55
N VAL A 368 16.39 22.27 -0.52
CA VAL A 368 16.23 21.75 -1.88
C VAL A 368 17.18 20.56 -2.14
N PRO A 369 18.50 20.66 -1.94
CA PRO A 369 19.41 19.52 -2.08
C PRO A 369 19.03 18.36 -1.16
N LEU A 370 18.60 18.64 0.09
CA LEU A 370 18.17 17.61 1.03
C LEU A 370 16.93 16.86 0.52
N THR A 371 15.91 17.55 -0.01
CA THR A 371 14.75 16.92 -0.63
C THR A 371 15.16 16.05 -1.82
N PHE A 372 16.04 16.53 -2.70
CA PHE A 372 16.53 15.72 -3.81
C PHE A 372 17.32 14.49 -3.35
N LEU A 373 18.21 14.65 -2.37
CA LEU A 373 19.01 13.55 -1.82
C LEU A 373 18.13 12.48 -1.19
N THR A 374 17.14 12.88 -0.38
CA THR A 374 16.20 11.94 0.25
C THR A 374 15.26 11.26 -0.75
N LEU A 375 14.86 11.96 -1.82
CA LEU A 375 14.11 11.37 -2.93
C LEU A 375 14.93 10.33 -3.70
N LEU A 376 16.17 10.67 -4.09
CA LEU A 376 17.08 9.74 -4.76
C LEU A 376 17.36 8.52 -3.87
N GLY A 377 17.60 8.75 -2.58
CA GLY A 377 17.70 7.70 -1.58
C GLY A 377 16.45 6.83 -1.54
N SER A 378 15.25 7.41 -1.53
CA SER A 378 14.00 6.65 -1.48
C SER A 378 13.79 5.81 -2.73
N ILE A 379 14.09 6.37 -3.91
CA ILE A 379 14.05 5.64 -5.19
C ILE A 379 15.02 4.46 -5.15
N TRP A 380 16.24 4.66 -4.66
CA TRP A 380 17.24 3.61 -4.59
C TRP A 380 16.91 2.52 -3.57
N PHE A 381 16.67 2.89 -2.32
CA PHE A 381 16.54 1.95 -1.20
C PHE A 381 15.15 1.33 -1.07
N VAL A 382 14.09 2.03 -1.47
CA VAL A 382 12.71 1.52 -1.35
C VAL A 382 12.11 1.13 -2.70
N GLY A 383 12.71 1.56 -3.81
CA GLY A 383 12.29 1.20 -5.17
C GLY A 383 13.23 0.19 -5.84
N LEU A 384 14.38 0.65 -6.31
CA LEU A 384 15.29 -0.09 -7.19
C LEU A 384 15.93 -1.31 -6.51
N LYS A 385 16.49 -1.16 -5.30
CA LYS A 385 17.12 -2.28 -4.58
C LYS A 385 16.14 -3.43 -4.32
N PRO A 386 14.95 -3.21 -3.72
CA PRO A 386 13.97 -4.27 -3.54
C PRO A 386 13.53 -4.91 -4.86
N PHE A 387 13.40 -4.12 -5.93
CA PHE A 387 13.06 -4.64 -7.26
C PHE A 387 14.14 -5.56 -7.82
N MET A 388 15.42 -5.17 -7.75
CA MET A 388 16.54 -6.01 -8.16
C MET A 388 16.65 -7.29 -7.31
N GLY A 389 16.41 -7.17 -6.00
CA GLY A 389 16.32 -8.32 -5.10
C GLY A 389 15.23 -9.30 -5.50
N GLU A 390 14.05 -8.79 -5.88
CA GLU A 390 12.92 -9.64 -6.32
C GLU A 390 13.18 -10.30 -7.69
N LEU A 391 13.86 -9.61 -8.61
CA LEU A 391 14.29 -10.22 -9.87
C LEU A 391 15.28 -11.37 -9.63
N ALA A 392 16.30 -11.17 -8.81
CA ALA A 392 17.24 -12.22 -8.44
C ALA A 392 16.53 -13.38 -7.70
N TYR A 393 15.59 -13.07 -6.82
CA TYR A 393 14.78 -14.08 -6.13
C TYR A 393 13.84 -14.85 -7.09
N PHE A 394 13.36 -14.21 -8.15
CA PHE A 394 12.62 -14.88 -9.21
C PHE A 394 13.50 -15.87 -9.97
N ASP A 395 14.72 -15.48 -10.31
CA ASP A 395 15.69 -16.37 -10.95
C ASP A 395 16.07 -17.55 -10.05
N TYR A 396 16.20 -17.31 -8.75
CA TYR A 396 16.33 -18.38 -7.75
C TYR A 396 15.18 -19.39 -7.84
N LYS A 397 13.92 -18.94 -7.81
CA LYS A 397 12.75 -19.83 -7.88
C LYS A 397 12.76 -20.68 -9.15
N ARG A 398 13.15 -20.08 -10.28
CA ARG A 398 13.26 -20.77 -11.57
C ARG A 398 14.35 -21.84 -11.55
N ALA A 399 15.57 -21.48 -11.11
CA ALA A 399 16.69 -22.43 -11.02
C ALA A 399 16.39 -23.57 -10.04
N PHE A 400 15.79 -23.25 -8.89
CA PHE A 400 15.38 -24.22 -7.88
C PHE A 400 14.34 -25.21 -8.42
N ALA A 401 13.30 -24.72 -9.10
CA ALA A 401 12.26 -25.55 -9.71
C ALA A 401 12.79 -26.48 -10.81
N GLN A 402 13.90 -26.11 -11.45
CA GLN A 402 14.58 -26.92 -12.47
C GLN A 402 15.61 -27.90 -11.88
N GLY A 403 15.70 -28.01 -10.55
CA GLY A 403 16.66 -28.91 -9.90
C GLY A 403 18.12 -28.48 -10.07
N ARG A 404 18.38 -27.17 -10.23
CA ARG A 404 19.73 -26.61 -10.42
C ARG A 404 20.20 -25.87 -9.14
N PRO A 405 20.59 -26.59 -8.07
CA PRO A 405 20.81 -26.00 -6.75
C PRO A 405 21.99 -25.03 -6.68
N LYS A 406 23.06 -25.25 -7.46
CA LYS A 406 24.22 -24.34 -7.50
C LYS A 406 23.85 -22.98 -8.09
N GLU A 407 23.08 -22.97 -9.18
CA GLU A 407 22.56 -21.73 -9.77
C GLU A 407 21.58 -21.04 -8.84
N ALA A 408 20.69 -21.81 -8.20
CA ALA A 408 19.78 -21.29 -7.19
C ALA A 408 20.57 -20.60 -6.05
N GLU A 409 21.67 -21.18 -5.58
CA GLU A 409 22.52 -20.57 -4.55
C GLU A 409 23.08 -19.21 -4.99
N ILE A 410 23.54 -19.09 -6.24
CA ILE A 410 24.05 -17.82 -6.79
C ILE A 410 22.95 -16.75 -6.75
N PHE A 411 21.76 -17.08 -7.25
CA PHE A 411 20.65 -16.14 -7.34
C PHE A 411 20.11 -15.72 -5.97
N ILE A 412 19.98 -16.64 -5.00
CA ILE A 412 19.50 -16.28 -3.66
C ILE A 412 20.52 -15.43 -2.90
N ARG A 413 21.83 -15.69 -3.09
CA ARG A 413 22.89 -14.84 -2.54
C ARG A 413 22.85 -13.45 -3.16
N GLU A 414 22.59 -13.34 -4.46
CA GLU A 414 22.43 -12.06 -5.15
C GLU A 414 21.22 -11.28 -4.61
N ALA A 415 20.07 -11.94 -4.41
CA ALA A 415 18.90 -11.33 -3.78
C ALA A 415 19.22 -10.79 -2.37
N LEU A 416 19.97 -11.55 -1.57
CA LEU A 416 20.44 -11.16 -0.25
C LEU A 416 21.49 -10.04 -0.26
N LYS A 417 22.22 -9.79 -1.36
CA LYS A 417 23.07 -8.60 -1.47
C LYS A 417 22.23 -7.32 -1.57
N PHE A 418 21.09 -7.40 -2.27
CA PHE A 418 20.19 -6.25 -2.42
C PHE A 418 19.36 -5.98 -1.16
N ASP A 419 18.86 -7.03 -0.50
CA ASP A 419 18.08 -6.94 0.74
C ASP A 419 18.51 -8.01 1.77
N PRO A 420 19.63 -7.79 2.50
CA PRO A 420 20.23 -8.81 3.38
C PRO A 420 19.40 -9.17 4.61
N LYS A 421 18.37 -8.35 4.91
CA LYS A 421 17.46 -8.51 6.04
C LYS A 421 16.08 -9.03 5.62
N ASN A 422 15.91 -9.41 4.36
CA ASN A 422 14.65 -9.96 3.89
C ASN A 422 14.40 -11.35 4.50
N SER A 423 13.41 -11.46 5.38
CA SER A 423 13.10 -12.74 6.04
C SER A 423 12.72 -13.83 5.02
N THR A 424 12.06 -13.47 3.91
CA THR A 424 11.73 -14.42 2.85
C THR A 424 13.01 -14.98 2.22
N TYR A 425 13.94 -14.13 1.79
CA TYR A 425 15.16 -14.60 1.15
C TYR A 425 16.00 -15.46 2.09
N CYS A 426 16.07 -15.08 3.36
CA CYS A 426 16.72 -15.89 4.40
C CYS A 426 16.05 -17.27 4.58
N LEU A 427 14.72 -17.35 4.67
CA LEU A 427 14.04 -18.66 4.79
C LEU A 427 14.30 -19.55 3.57
N TYR A 428 14.23 -19.01 2.34
CA TYR A 428 14.46 -19.80 1.14
C TYR A 428 15.92 -20.22 0.99
N ALA A 429 16.88 -19.36 1.36
CA ALA A 429 18.28 -19.74 1.46
C ALA A 429 18.45 -20.91 2.45
N SER A 430 17.83 -20.83 3.63
CA SER A 430 17.84 -21.92 4.62
C SER A 430 17.32 -23.23 4.04
N GLN A 431 16.19 -23.20 3.33
CA GLN A 431 15.61 -24.38 2.69
C GLN A 431 16.52 -25.00 1.63
N LEU A 432 17.19 -24.18 0.81
CA LEU A 432 18.16 -24.64 -0.19
C LEU A 432 19.33 -25.37 0.48
N TYR A 433 19.92 -24.78 1.51
CA TYR A 433 21.05 -25.40 2.22
C TYR A 433 20.65 -26.67 2.96
N LEU A 434 19.45 -26.69 3.53
CA LEU A 434 18.92 -27.85 4.24
C LEU A 434 18.67 -29.03 3.31
N LYS A 435 17.92 -28.82 2.21
CA LYS A 435 17.43 -29.91 1.37
C LYS A 435 18.41 -30.35 0.31
N ASN A 436 19.11 -29.41 -0.33
CA ASN A 436 19.88 -29.69 -1.54
C ASN A 436 21.39 -29.73 -1.27
N MET A 437 21.89 -28.87 -0.38
CA MET A 437 23.34 -28.81 -0.09
C MET A 437 23.74 -29.62 1.15
N LYS A 438 22.77 -29.99 2.01
CA LYS A 438 23.00 -30.67 3.28
C LYS A 438 23.96 -29.92 4.23
N ASP A 439 23.99 -28.59 4.14
CA ASP A 439 24.79 -27.72 5.01
C ASP A 439 23.89 -27.18 6.13
N PHE A 440 23.77 -27.97 7.20
CA PHE A 440 22.88 -27.65 8.32
C PHE A 440 23.29 -26.39 9.08
N SER A 441 24.59 -26.07 9.11
CA SER A 441 25.11 -24.88 9.79
C SER A 441 24.63 -23.61 9.08
N LYS A 442 24.82 -23.52 7.76
CA LYS A 442 24.31 -22.38 6.97
C LYS A 442 22.79 -22.33 6.97
N ALA A 443 22.12 -23.49 6.89
CA ALA A 443 20.67 -23.54 6.98
C ALA A 443 20.16 -22.93 8.28
N ARG A 444 20.84 -23.22 9.41
CA ARG A 444 20.53 -22.66 10.73
C ARG A 444 20.76 -21.15 10.79
N ASP A 445 21.91 -20.66 10.31
CA ASP A 445 22.22 -19.22 10.29
C ASP A 445 21.14 -18.41 9.55
N PHE A 446 20.81 -18.82 8.32
CA PHE A 446 19.80 -18.12 7.53
C PHE A 446 18.41 -18.19 8.17
N LEU A 447 18.05 -19.31 8.79
CA LEU A 447 16.76 -19.44 9.46
C LEU A 447 16.67 -18.56 10.71
N GLN A 448 17.71 -18.53 11.53
CA GLN A 448 17.78 -17.65 12.70
C GLN A 448 17.70 -16.19 12.27
N ARG A 449 18.44 -15.78 11.24
CA ARG A 449 18.33 -14.44 10.65
C ARG A 449 16.91 -14.14 10.18
N SER A 450 16.23 -15.10 9.55
CA SER A 450 14.83 -14.93 9.15
C SER A 450 13.87 -14.72 10.32
N ILE A 451 14.12 -15.34 11.47
CA ILE A 451 13.32 -15.19 12.69
C ILE A 451 13.62 -13.85 13.37
N ILE A 452 14.89 -13.48 13.48
CA ILE A 452 15.35 -12.24 14.12
C ILE A 452 14.91 -11.01 13.30
N GLU A 453 15.14 -11.04 12.00
CA GLU A 453 14.82 -9.95 11.07
C GLU A 453 13.40 -10.11 10.47
N PHE A 454 12.50 -10.78 11.18
CA PHE A 454 11.15 -11.05 10.72
C PHE A 454 10.43 -9.76 10.31
N ASN A 455 9.94 -9.74 9.07
CA ASN A 455 9.38 -8.54 8.44
C ASN A 455 7.88 -8.63 8.10
N GLY A 456 7.21 -9.72 8.50
CA GLY A 456 5.80 -9.96 8.21
C GLY A 456 5.47 -10.43 6.79
N ASP A 457 6.47 -10.69 5.94
CA ASP A 457 6.25 -11.25 4.59
C ASP A 457 5.99 -12.75 4.63
N LEU A 458 6.48 -13.39 5.69
CA LEU A 458 6.22 -14.78 6.08
C LEU A 458 5.22 -14.82 7.24
N THR A 459 4.71 -16.01 7.55
CA THR A 459 3.98 -16.21 8.81
C THR A 459 4.95 -16.59 9.92
N LYS A 460 4.77 -16.00 11.11
CA LYS A 460 5.66 -16.25 12.25
C LYS A 460 5.65 -17.74 12.64
N TRP A 461 4.48 -18.40 12.61
CA TRP A 461 4.37 -19.84 12.86
C TRP A 461 5.14 -20.70 11.84
N SER A 462 5.18 -20.33 10.54
CA SER A 462 5.90 -21.11 9.53
C SER A 462 7.42 -21.10 9.76
N LEU A 463 7.96 -20.00 10.28
CA LEU A 463 9.37 -19.88 10.63
C LEU A 463 9.74 -20.78 11.79
N TYR A 464 8.92 -20.79 12.85
CA TYR A 464 9.13 -21.68 13.98
C TYR A 464 8.95 -23.15 13.60
N PHE A 465 8.02 -23.46 12.69
CA PHE A 465 7.88 -24.82 12.16
C PHE A 465 9.11 -25.25 11.35
N ALA A 466 9.62 -24.40 10.47
CA ALA A 466 10.88 -24.66 9.76
C ALA A 466 12.05 -24.86 10.72
N ASN A 467 12.10 -24.11 11.83
CA ASN A 467 13.12 -24.24 12.87
C ASN A 467 13.00 -25.59 13.60
N GLY A 468 11.77 -26.02 13.90
CA GLY A 468 11.50 -27.33 14.47
C GLY A 468 11.97 -28.46 13.54
N LEU A 469 11.68 -28.37 12.24
CA LEU A 469 12.13 -29.36 11.26
C LEU A 469 13.66 -29.45 11.17
N LEU A 470 14.35 -28.30 11.17
CA LEU A 470 15.81 -28.26 11.14
C LEU A 470 16.43 -28.88 12.40
N ASN A 471 15.92 -28.52 13.58
CA ASN A 471 16.42 -29.06 14.85
C ASN A 471 16.13 -30.56 14.96
N PHE A 472 14.97 -31.00 14.49
CA PHE A 472 14.62 -32.42 14.44
C PHE A 472 15.58 -33.21 13.56
N GLN A 473 15.88 -32.72 12.35
CA GLN A 473 16.82 -33.35 11.43
C GLN A 473 18.28 -33.37 11.94
N THR A 474 18.64 -32.44 12.82
CA THR A 474 19.99 -32.35 13.41
C THR A 474 20.12 -33.05 14.76
N GLY A 475 19.06 -33.73 15.22
CA GLY A 475 19.05 -34.48 16.49
C GLY A 475 18.83 -33.62 17.75
N SER A 476 18.60 -32.31 17.60
CA SER A 476 18.29 -31.38 18.69
C SER A 476 16.81 -31.45 19.07
N LEU A 477 16.41 -32.57 19.70
CA LEU A 477 14.99 -32.90 19.93
C LEU A 477 14.25 -31.92 20.85
N PHE A 478 14.90 -31.39 21.90
CA PHE A 478 14.28 -30.43 22.81
C PHE A 478 14.03 -29.07 22.14
N GLU A 479 14.99 -28.59 21.35
CA GLU A 479 14.86 -27.37 20.55
C GLU A 479 13.83 -27.54 19.44
N ALA A 480 13.71 -28.75 18.87
CA ALA A 480 12.68 -29.08 17.91
C ALA A 480 11.28 -28.99 18.54
N LYS A 481 11.10 -29.62 19.71
CA LYS A 481 9.86 -29.57 20.50
C LYS A 481 9.45 -28.13 20.79
N ALA A 482 10.36 -27.34 21.38
CA ALA A 482 10.09 -25.94 21.73
C ALA A 482 9.70 -25.10 20.50
N ALA A 483 10.34 -25.33 19.35
CA ALA A 483 10.01 -24.64 18.11
C ALA A 483 8.64 -25.04 17.55
N PHE A 484 8.26 -26.32 17.60
CA PHE A 484 6.92 -26.76 17.19
C PHE A 484 5.82 -26.24 18.12
N GLU A 485 6.04 -26.26 19.44
CA GLU A 485 5.15 -25.63 20.41
C GLU A 485 4.98 -24.13 20.14
N LYS A 486 6.08 -23.44 19.79
CA LYS A 486 6.01 -22.01 19.44
C LYS A 486 5.26 -21.76 18.12
N ALA A 487 5.36 -22.67 17.15
CA ALA A 487 4.58 -22.60 15.93
C ALA A 487 3.07 -22.74 16.24
N LEU A 488 2.70 -23.71 17.08
CA LEU A 488 1.31 -23.94 17.52
C LEU A 488 0.77 -22.79 18.40
N TYR A 489 1.61 -22.16 19.22
CA TYR A 489 1.23 -20.95 19.95
C TYR A 489 0.74 -19.84 19.01
N TYR A 490 1.41 -19.66 17.86
CA TYR A 490 1.02 -18.66 16.86
C TYR A 490 -0.11 -19.12 15.94
N TYR A 491 -0.24 -20.42 15.70
CA TYR A 491 -1.34 -20.98 14.93
C TYR A 491 -1.73 -22.38 15.44
N PRO A 492 -2.68 -22.47 16.39
CA PRO A 492 -3.05 -23.72 17.05
C PRO A 492 -3.68 -24.77 16.13
N ALA A 493 -4.33 -24.33 15.05
CA ALA A 493 -4.92 -25.23 14.05
C ALA A 493 -3.91 -25.71 12.99
N PHE A 494 -2.59 -25.56 13.23
CA PHE A 494 -1.57 -25.97 12.26
C PHE A 494 -1.24 -27.46 12.38
N GLU A 495 -2.03 -28.29 11.71
CA GLU A 495 -1.95 -29.77 11.77
C GLU A 495 -0.54 -30.34 11.57
N ALA A 496 0.23 -29.78 10.62
CA ALA A 496 1.58 -30.24 10.35
C ALA A 496 2.53 -30.06 11.55
N ALA A 497 2.38 -28.99 12.33
CA ALA A 497 3.16 -28.77 13.54
C ALA A 497 2.72 -29.70 14.67
N THR A 498 1.42 -29.98 14.80
CA THR A 498 0.88 -30.95 15.78
C THR A 498 1.45 -32.34 15.54
N ALA A 499 1.36 -32.84 14.30
CA ALA A 499 1.86 -34.17 13.95
C ALA A 499 3.38 -34.31 14.22
N LYS A 500 4.17 -33.27 13.88
CA LYS A 500 5.61 -33.27 14.16
C LYS A 500 5.95 -33.17 15.65
N LEU A 501 5.16 -32.43 16.42
CA LEU A 501 5.32 -32.35 17.88
C LEU A 501 5.03 -33.71 18.55
N GLU A 502 4.00 -34.42 18.10
CA GLU A 502 3.68 -35.78 18.57
C GLU A 502 4.83 -36.76 18.26
N GLU A 503 5.38 -36.71 17.04
CA GLU A 503 6.52 -37.52 16.63
C GLU A 503 7.75 -37.27 17.53
N VAL A 504 8.09 -36.01 17.80
CA VAL A 504 9.20 -35.63 18.68
C VAL A 504 8.98 -36.13 20.10
N ASN A 505 7.76 -35.96 20.64
CA ASN A 505 7.42 -36.40 21.99
C ASN A 505 7.50 -37.93 22.13
N LYS A 506 7.12 -38.68 21.09
CA LYS A 506 7.27 -40.14 21.07
C LYS A 506 8.75 -40.53 21.15
N ILE A 507 9.60 -39.92 20.33
CA ILE A 507 11.05 -40.21 20.33
C ILE A 507 11.67 -39.87 21.68
N LEU A 508 11.35 -38.71 22.27
CA LEU A 508 11.85 -38.33 23.59
C LEU A 508 11.47 -39.37 24.66
N LYS A 509 10.20 -39.81 24.66
CA LYS A 509 9.72 -40.84 25.59
C LYS A 509 10.46 -42.18 25.41
N ASP A 510 10.69 -42.59 24.17
CA ASP A 510 11.40 -43.84 23.86
C ASP A 510 12.88 -43.77 24.29
N HIS A 511 13.53 -42.62 24.10
CA HIS A 511 14.90 -42.37 24.58
C HIS A 511 15.01 -42.37 26.12
N ASP A 512 14.08 -41.73 26.82
CA ASP A 512 14.08 -41.70 28.29
C ASP A 512 13.91 -43.12 28.87
N GLN A 513 13.09 -43.97 28.24
CA GLN A 513 12.92 -45.37 28.65
C GLN A 513 14.19 -46.20 28.47
N LEU A 514 15.01 -45.92 27.46
CA LEU A 514 16.29 -46.60 27.26
C LEU A 514 17.31 -46.19 28.33
N ILE A 515 17.36 -44.91 28.71
CA ILE A 515 18.27 -44.43 29.77
C ILE A 515 17.89 -45.03 31.14
N ILE A 516 16.60 -45.16 31.44
CA ILE A 516 16.12 -45.76 32.69
C ILE A 516 16.43 -47.27 32.76
N LYS A 517 16.46 -47.98 31.62
CA LYS A 517 16.79 -49.42 31.56
C LYS A 517 18.29 -49.72 31.60
N LEU A 518 19.15 -48.73 31.36
CA LEU A 518 20.61 -48.86 31.37
C LEU A 518 21.25 -48.39 32.69
N LYS A 519 20.45 -47.82 33.60
CA LYS A 519 20.80 -47.64 35.01
C LYS A 519 20.39 -48.86 35.81
#